data_AF-A0AAP2DJF9-F1
#
_entry.id   AF-A0AAP2DJF9-F1
#
_cell.length_a   1.000
_cell.length_b   1.000
_cell.length_c   1.000
_cell.angle_alpha   90.00
_cell.angle_beta   90.00
_cell.angle_gamma   90.00
#
_symmetry.space_group_name_H-M   'P 1'
#
loop_
_entity.id
_entity.type
_entity.pdbx_description
1 polymer ?
#
loop_
_entity_poly.entity_id
_entity_poly.type
_entity_poly.pdbx_seq_one_letter_code
_entity_poly.pdbx_strand_id
1 'polypeptide(L)'
;MKRFITLQWMLLLILPVFLFSCGSDDSGEEPEPLEPKKDGFYIFGTNTVAASDEDANARMARAVLDPAQGAKVDNMEGVYGKFLYIGANSTISFMEVVDEVATTYGAPGGGTLDSGKVAGNVVIKDKVIYGTLTADAPAINVTEEGLYYAFANTNTDLFVLMKVKANIIGDATPLMWAAGTALPVKSISKDSAVFEGTNIALRDAAGYRYRFNDGWHVYDDKNLVTLSSLGVPDYAEAWETGINNIGLLIANIPNKGEGLYTVRLKYNAATNTWTEKKIKTGIVVKDYSETQMGLFGNAYLTAPEDTAAWEVGKDGYDLHTPEKNGNIYTWEWTVDLLEDREFIFLQDATWGDGRLQIDYLGAANEGEAIDNGDIVDATTVGGQYHNYFVENKGTYVITLKVDAATGGRTITFEPAP
;
A
#
# COMPACT_ATOMS: atom_id res chain seq x y z
N MET A 1 51.00 5.95 -81.09
CA MET A 1 51.22 7.41 -81.20
C MET A 1 51.04 8.01 -79.80
N LYS A 2 52.08 8.67 -79.24
CA LYS A 2 52.17 9.42 -77.93
C LYS A 2 51.92 8.59 -76.65
N ARG A 3 52.87 8.25 -75.74
CA ARG A 3 53.87 8.94 -74.84
C ARG A 3 53.28 9.73 -73.64
N PHE A 4 53.98 9.57 -72.48
CA PHE A 4 53.99 10.28 -71.16
C PHE A 4 53.11 9.65 -70.05
N ILE A 5 53.61 9.06 -68.93
CA ILE A 5 54.55 9.41 -67.82
C ILE A 5 53.96 10.40 -66.78
N THR A 6 54.30 10.15 -65.49
CA THR A 6 54.27 10.94 -64.22
C THR A 6 53.00 10.80 -63.38
N LEU A 7 52.98 10.13 -62.21
CA LEU A 7 53.70 10.33 -60.93
C LEU A 7 53.34 11.66 -60.22
N GLN A 8 52.62 11.50 -59.10
CA GLN A 8 52.49 12.36 -57.91
C GLN A 8 52.21 13.85 -58.10
N TRP A 9 51.08 14.35 -57.55
CA TRP A 9 51.05 15.49 -56.62
C TRP A 9 49.76 15.43 -55.77
N MET A 10 49.95 15.66 -54.47
CA MET A 10 48.93 15.68 -53.41
C MET A 10 47.81 16.68 -53.69
N LEU A 11 46.56 16.27 -53.43
CA LEU A 11 45.54 17.20 -52.93
C LEU A 11 44.74 16.48 -51.83
N LEU A 12 44.95 16.92 -50.60
CA LEU A 12 44.09 16.69 -49.44
C LEU A 12 42.81 17.51 -49.62
N LEU A 13 41.62 16.91 -49.52
CA LEU A 13 40.62 17.20 -48.47
C LEU A 13 39.26 16.47 -48.71
N ILE A 14 38.78 15.84 -47.63
CA ILE A 14 37.40 15.47 -47.26
C ILE A 14 36.69 14.36 -48.07
N LEU A 15 36.74 13.14 -47.52
CA LEU A 15 35.73 12.09 -47.76
C LEU A 15 34.85 11.95 -46.50
N PRO A 16 33.51 11.88 -46.64
CA PRO A 16 32.63 11.55 -45.52
C PRO A 16 32.77 10.07 -45.19
N VAL A 17 33.10 9.77 -43.93
CA VAL A 17 33.05 8.42 -43.37
C VAL A 17 31.59 8.02 -43.21
N PHE A 18 31.05 7.30 -44.19
CA PHE A 18 29.89 6.42 -43.97
C PHE A 18 30.42 5.11 -43.37
N LEU A 19 30.22 4.92 -42.07
CA LEU A 19 30.37 3.63 -41.42
C LEU A 19 29.23 2.73 -41.90
N PHE A 20 29.54 1.77 -42.76
CA PHE A 20 28.77 0.53 -42.87
C PHE A 20 29.18 -0.37 -41.71
N SER A 21 28.27 -0.58 -40.75
CA SER A 21 28.28 -1.77 -39.89
C SER A 21 27.13 -2.64 -40.39
N CYS A 22 27.46 -3.81 -40.93
CA CYS A 22 26.50 -4.76 -41.50
C CYS A 22 25.38 -5.08 -40.51
N GLY A 23 24.15 -5.01 -41.00
CA GLY A 23 23.01 -5.68 -40.40
C GLY A 23 22.88 -7.10 -40.93
N SER A 24 22.35 -7.97 -40.07
CA SER A 24 21.45 -9.06 -40.42
C SER A 24 20.58 -9.38 -39.20
N ASP A 25 19.26 -9.24 -39.36
CA ASP A 25 18.23 -9.83 -38.50
C ASP A 25 18.46 -11.35 -38.38
N ASP A 26 18.36 -11.95 -37.18
CA ASP A 26 17.32 -12.94 -36.82
C ASP A 26 17.62 -13.63 -35.47
N SER A 27 16.53 -14.07 -34.83
CA SER A 27 16.42 -14.97 -33.67
C SER A 27 16.80 -14.42 -32.28
N GLY A 28 15.88 -14.61 -31.33
CA GLY A 28 16.10 -14.31 -29.92
C GLY A 28 17.35 -15.03 -29.42
N GLU A 29 18.35 -14.24 -29.01
CA GLU A 29 19.52 -14.77 -28.35
C GLU A 29 19.07 -15.44 -27.04
N GLU A 30 19.13 -16.77 -27.02
CA GLU A 30 19.22 -17.51 -25.76
C GLU A 30 20.41 -16.95 -24.97
N PRO A 31 20.32 -16.83 -23.63
CA PRO A 31 21.37 -16.22 -22.84
C PRO A 31 22.71 -16.92 -23.09
N GLU A 32 23.71 -16.16 -23.55
CA GLU A 32 25.05 -16.67 -23.80
C GLU A 32 25.59 -17.39 -22.53
N PRO A 33 26.07 -18.65 -22.66
CA PRO A 33 26.71 -19.36 -21.57
C PRO A 33 27.94 -18.55 -21.07
N LEU A 34 28.03 -18.32 -19.77
CA LEU A 34 29.15 -17.62 -19.15
C LEU A 34 30.34 -18.58 -18.98
N GLU A 35 31.25 -18.65 -19.97
CA GLU A 35 32.58 -19.25 -19.83
C GLU A 35 33.70 -18.28 -20.27
N PRO A 36 34.77 -18.02 -19.48
CA PRO A 36 34.86 -18.01 -18.02
C PRO A 36 34.22 -16.74 -17.43
N LYS A 37 33.97 -16.80 -16.12
CA LYS A 37 33.23 -15.87 -15.28
C LYS A 37 33.56 -14.39 -15.54
N LYS A 38 32.59 -13.61 -16.01
CA LYS A 38 32.70 -12.14 -16.07
C LYS A 38 32.81 -11.57 -14.66
N ASP A 39 33.54 -10.48 -14.49
CA ASP A 39 33.64 -9.81 -13.19
C ASP A 39 32.25 -9.47 -12.61
N GLY A 40 32.11 -9.68 -11.31
CA GLY A 40 30.88 -9.39 -10.59
C GLY A 40 30.62 -10.30 -9.40
N PHE A 41 29.43 -10.14 -8.84
CA PHE A 41 28.98 -10.87 -7.67
C PHE A 41 27.77 -11.73 -7.99
N TYR A 42 27.77 -12.97 -7.51
CA TYR A 42 26.83 -14.02 -7.91
C TYR A 42 26.23 -14.69 -6.67
N ILE A 43 24.99 -15.13 -6.78
CA ILE A 43 24.28 -15.96 -5.79
C ILE A 43 23.71 -17.19 -6.50
N PHE A 44 23.99 -18.38 -5.98
CA PHE A 44 23.57 -19.64 -6.58
C PHE A 44 23.37 -20.70 -5.49
N GLY A 45 22.69 -21.78 -5.85
CA GLY A 45 22.41 -22.83 -4.87
C GLY A 45 21.43 -23.89 -5.33
N THR A 46 21.30 -24.92 -4.51
CA THR A 46 20.35 -26.02 -4.74
C THR A 46 18.90 -25.50 -4.68
N ASN A 47 18.01 -26.07 -5.51
CA ASN A 47 16.60 -25.68 -5.59
C ASN A 47 16.34 -24.17 -5.77
N THR A 48 17.26 -23.43 -6.37
CA THR A 48 17.05 -22.02 -6.74
C THR A 48 16.78 -21.88 -8.24
N VAL A 49 16.54 -20.64 -8.67
CA VAL A 49 16.53 -20.25 -10.08
C VAL A 49 17.93 -20.27 -10.72
N ALA A 50 19.00 -20.21 -9.91
CA ALA A 50 20.40 -20.20 -10.32
C ALA A 50 21.14 -21.40 -9.70
N ALA A 51 21.02 -22.57 -10.35
CA ALA A 51 21.51 -23.83 -9.77
C ALA A 51 23.04 -23.92 -9.70
N SER A 52 23.74 -23.12 -10.51
CA SER A 52 25.20 -23.02 -10.55
C SER A 52 25.61 -21.55 -10.73
N ASP A 53 26.90 -21.30 -10.53
CA ASP A 53 27.57 -20.02 -10.73
C ASP A 53 27.72 -19.61 -12.20
N GLU A 54 27.50 -20.54 -13.13
CA GLU A 54 27.50 -20.30 -14.58
C GLU A 54 26.13 -19.83 -15.11
N ASP A 55 25.08 -19.93 -14.29
CA ASP A 55 23.74 -19.51 -14.67
C ASP A 55 23.69 -17.98 -14.79
N ALA A 56 23.16 -17.46 -15.91
CA ALA A 56 22.96 -16.02 -16.09
C ALA A 56 22.09 -15.41 -14.97
N ASN A 57 21.19 -16.20 -14.39
CA ASN A 57 20.37 -15.82 -13.25
C ASN A 57 21.13 -15.83 -11.92
N ALA A 58 22.40 -16.24 -11.86
CA ALA A 58 23.21 -16.15 -10.65
C ALA A 58 23.68 -14.72 -10.37
N ARG A 59 23.92 -13.91 -11.42
CA ARG A 59 24.51 -12.58 -11.26
C ARG A 59 23.61 -11.63 -10.47
N MET A 60 24.16 -10.98 -9.46
CA MET A 60 23.48 -9.96 -8.65
C MET A 60 23.65 -8.57 -9.28
N ALA A 61 22.62 -7.74 -9.14
CA ALA A 61 22.69 -6.33 -9.47
C ALA A 61 23.14 -5.54 -8.24
N ARG A 62 23.54 -4.28 -8.44
CA ARG A 62 23.72 -3.36 -7.31
C ARG A 62 22.40 -3.20 -6.56
N ALA A 63 22.45 -3.17 -5.23
CA ALA A 63 21.26 -2.93 -4.43
C ALA A 63 20.71 -1.53 -4.68
N VAL A 64 19.39 -1.39 -4.65
CA VAL A 64 18.74 -0.08 -4.66
C VAL A 64 18.70 0.46 -3.24
N LEU A 65 19.32 1.62 -3.04
CA LEU A 65 19.46 2.31 -1.77
C LEU A 65 18.43 3.43 -1.66
N ASP A 66 18.15 3.86 -0.42
CA ASP A 66 17.33 5.04 -0.16
C ASP A 66 18.22 6.31 -0.25
N PRO A 67 18.10 7.13 -1.30
CA PRO A 67 18.92 8.34 -1.44
C PRO A 67 18.61 9.43 -0.40
N ALA A 68 17.51 9.34 0.34
CA ALA A 68 17.21 10.26 1.43
C ALA A 68 17.84 9.84 2.77
N GLN A 69 18.36 8.61 2.87
CA GLN A 69 18.89 8.02 4.08
C GLN A 69 20.28 7.40 3.85
N GLY A 70 20.96 7.00 4.93
CA GLY A 70 22.26 6.33 4.87
C GLY A 70 23.29 7.07 4.00
N ALA A 71 23.77 6.38 2.95
CA ALA A 71 24.81 6.84 2.04
C ALA A 71 24.38 7.96 1.10
N LYS A 72 23.07 8.26 1.02
CA LYS A 72 22.50 9.33 0.17
C LYS A 72 22.80 9.18 -1.32
N VAL A 73 22.79 7.95 -1.79
CA VAL A 73 22.97 7.56 -3.20
C VAL A 73 21.98 6.47 -3.54
N ASP A 74 21.67 6.27 -4.83
CA ASP A 74 20.72 5.24 -5.26
C ASP A 74 21.33 3.82 -5.30
N ASN A 75 22.67 3.73 -5.42
CA ASN A 75 23.43 2.49 -5.37
C ASN A 75 24.90 2.77 -5.02
N MET A 76 25.63 1.74 -4.62
CA MET A 76 27.05 1.81 -4.23
C MET A 76 27.80 0.58 -4.76
N GLU A 77 29.09 0.75 -5.06
CA GLU A 77 29.98 -0.36 -5.42
C GLU A 77 30.19 -1.32 -4.23
N GLY A 78 30.30 -2.62 -4.51
CA GLY A 78 30.39 -3.65 -3.48
C GLY A 78 29.07 -3.95 -2.75
N VAL A 79 27.97 -3.30 -3.13
CA VAL A 79 26.67 -3.46 -2.47
C VAL A 79 25.66 -4.03 -3.46
N TYR A 80 25.19 -5.25 -3.20
CA TYR A 80 24.41 -6.05 -4.15
C TYR A 80 23.05 -6.45 -3.58
N GLY A 81 22.06 -6.56 -4.46
CA GLY A 81 20.68 -6.90 -4.13
C GLY A 81 20.04 -7.75 -5.22
N LYS A 82 19.28 -8.78 -4.84
CA LYS A 82 18.55 -9.63 -5.78
C LYS A 82 17.33 -10.28 -5.15
N PHE A 83 16.21 -10.27 -5.87
CA PHE A 83 15.09 -11.17 -5.57
C PHE A 83 15.35 -12.53 -6.23
N LEU A 84 15.17 -13.61 -5.49
CA LEU A 84 15.32 -14.97 -6.00
C LEU A 84 14.39 -15.96 -5.31
N TYR A 85 13.91 -16.94 -6.07
CA TYR A 85 13.25 -18.11 -5.52
C TYR A 85 14.28 -19.03 -4.86
N ILE A 86 13.96 -19.49 -3.66
CA ILE A 86 14.71 -20.52 -2.94
C ILE A 86 13.71 -21.59 -2.49
N GLY A 87 13.91 -22.83 -2.94
CA GLY A 87 13.11 -23.98 -2.51
C GLY A 87 13.39 -24.38 -1.07
N ALA A 88 12.56 -25.26 -0.51
CA ALA A 88 12.79 -25.79 0.83
C ALA A 88 14.08 -26.62 0.89
N ASN A 89 14.76 -26.57 2.04
CA ASN A 89 16.01 -27.28 2.32
C ASN A 89 17.11 -27.04 1.25
N SER A 90 17.27 -25.79 0.85
CA SER A 90 18.29 -25.34 -0.10
C SER A 90 19.59 -24.98 0.59
N THR A 91 20.68 -24.98 -0.17
CA THR A 91 21.99 -24.45 0.20
C THR A 91 22.36 -23.33 -0.75
N ILE A 92 22.76 -22.18 -0.21
CA ILE A 92 23.11 -20.96 -0.96
C ILE A 92 24.59 -20.63 -0.80
N SER A 93 25.24 -20.30 -1.89
CA SER A 93 26.59 -19.76 -1.92
C SER A 93 26.62 -18.44 -2.66
N PHE A 94 27.59 -17.61 -2.31
CA PHE A 94 27.93 -16.41 -3.06
C PHE A 94 29.26 -16.62 -3.76
N MET A 95 29.50 -15.90 -4.83
CA MET A 95 30.80 -15.88 -5.49
C MET A 95 31.12 -14.48 -5.96
N GLU A 96 32.35 -14.06 -5.73
CA GLU A 96 32.92 -12.85 -6.32
C GLU A 96 33.93 -13.25 -7.38
N VAL A 97 33.90 -12.56 -8.51
CA VAL A 97 34.83 -12.76 -9.61
C VAL A 97 35.47 -11.42 -9.89
N VAL A 98 36.79 -11.38 -9.77
CA VAL A 98 37.62 -10.20 -10.03
C VAL A 98 38.83 -10.65 -10.83
N ASP A 99 39.05 -10.04 -11.99
CA ASP A 99 40.19 -10.34 -12.87
C ASP A 99 40.31 -11.85 -13.15
N GLU A 100 39.18 -12.49 -13.50
CA GLU A 100 39.04 -13.93 -13.76
C GLU A 100 39.28 -14.85 -12.54
N VAL A 101 39.55 -14.30 -11.36
CA VAL A 101 39.70 -15.05 -10.11
C VAL A 101 38.37 -15.15 -9.39
N ALA A 102 37.85 -16.37 -9.26
CA ALA A 102 36.60 -16.64 -8.55
C ALA A 102 36.86 -17.06 -7.10
N THR A 103 36.26 -16.33 -6.16
CA THR A 103 36.25 -16.68 -4.73
C THR A 103 34.82 -17.03 -4.33
N THR A 104 34.62 -18.23 -3.77
CA THR A 104 33.30 -18.66 -3.28
C THR A 104 33.18 -18.36 -1.80
N TYR A 105 32.02 -17.85 -1.40
CA TYR A 105 31.72 -17.47 -0.03
C TYR A 105 30.51 -18.26 0.49
N GLY A 106 30.63 -18.65 1.75
CA GLY A 106 29.53 -19.19 2.53
C GLY A 106 29.46 -18.49 3.88
N ALA A 107 28.83 -19.14 4.85
CA ALA A 107 28.77 -18.67 6.23
C ALA A 107 28.94 -19.85 7.18
N PRO A 108 29.90 -19.81 8.12
CA PRO A 108 30.02 -20.84 9.15
C PRO A 108 28.68 -21.06 9.87
N GLY A 109 28.24 -22.31 9.96
CA GLY A 109 26.95 -22.67 10.57
C GLY A 109 25.71 -22.34 9.72
N GLY A 110 25.88 -21.84 8.49
CA GLY A 110 24.80 -21.44 7.60
C GLY A 110 24.20 -20.07 7.91
N GLY A 111 24.91 -19.24 8.67
CA GLY A 111 24.43 -17.93 9.13
C GLY A 111 23.57 -18.00 10.40
N THR A 112 23.14 -16.83 10.87
CA THR A 112 22.30 -16.66 12.06
C THR A 112 20.87 -16.34 11.64
N LEU A 113 19.90 -17.08 12.18
CA LEU A 113 18.49 -16.77 12.05
C LEU A 113 18.00 -16.01 13.29
N ASP A 114 17.68 -14.73 13.16
CA ASP A 114 17.17 -13.91 14.27
C ASP A 114 16.10 -12.91 13.81
N SER A 115 15.23 -12.50 14.75
CA SER A 115 14.40 -11.30 14.62
C SER A 115 15.30 -10.07 14.47
N GLY A 116 15.02 -9.22 13.49
CA GLY A 116 15.91 -8.15 13.01
C GLY A 116 16.12 -6.96 13.94
N LYS A 117 16.34 -7.20 15.23
CA LYS A 117 17.16 -6.33 16.08
C LYS A 117 18.66 -6.64 15.97
N VAL A 118 19.05 -7.80 15.41
CA VAL A 118 20.44 -8.31 15.54
C VAL A 118 21.19 -8.47 14.21
N ALA A 119 20.56 -8.21 13.06
CA ALA A 119 21.28 -8.02 11.81
C ALA A 119 21.78 -6.56 11.74
N GLY A 120 23.07 -6.32 12.00
CA GLY A 120 23.71 -5.02 11.74
C GLY A 120 23.30 -3.83 12.64
N ASN A 121 22.64 -4.05 13.78
CA ASN A 121 22.09 -3.00 14.67
C ASN A 121 20.93 -2.17 14.09
N VAL A 122 20.18 -2.65 13.08
CA VAL A 122 19.09 -1.85 12.49
C VAL A 122 17.83 -2.68 12.20
N VAL A 123 16.66 -2.05 12.29
CA VAL A 123 15.38 -2.69 12.62
C VAL A 123 14.67 -3.30 11.40
N ILE A 124 14.84 -4.60 11.18
CA ILE A 124 13.88 -5.44 10.45
C ILE A 124 12.98 -6.12 11.50
N LYS A 125 11.65 -6.02 11.42
CA LYS A 125 10.78 -6.65 12.44
C LYS A 125 10.50 -8.13 12.20
N ASP A 126 11.09 -8.70 11.15
CA ASP A 126 10.99 -10.10 10.77
C ASP A 126 12.22 -10.93 11.19
N LYS A 127 12.07 -12.26 11.17
CA LYS A 127 13.20 -13.18 11.22
C LYS A 127 13.91 -13.24 9.86
N VAL A 128 15.23 -13.10 9.87
CA VAL A 128 16.08 -13.15 8.66
C VAL A 128 17.32 -14.01 8.91
N ILE A 129 17.88 -14.60 7.84
CA ILE A 129 19.18 -15.28 7.90
C ILE A 129 20.24 -14.25 7.54
N TYR A 130 21.24 -14.04 8.38
CA TYR A 130 22.30 -13.06 8.14
C TYR A 130 23.64 -13.55 8.70
N GLY A 131 24.74 -12.93 8.30
CA GLY A 131 26.05 -13.23 8.85
C GLY A 131 27.17 -12.64 8.02
N THR A 132 28.39 -13.06 8.33
CA THR A 132 29.60 -12.67 7.60
C THR A 132 29.92 -13.70 6.53
N LEU A 133 30.09 -13.24 5.29
CA LEU A 133 30.62 -13.99 4.17
C LEU A 133 32.06 -14.38 4.48
N THR A 134 32.34 -15.67 4.40
CA THR A 134 33.68 -16.22 4.64
C THR A 134 34.09 -17.04 3.43
N ALA A 135 35.26 -16.73 2.87
CA ALA A 135 35.82 -17.46 1.74
C ALA A 135 35.94 -18.95 2.07
N ASP A 136 35.55 -19.80 1.12
CA ASP A 136 35.57 -21.26 1.18
C ASP A 136 34.79 -21.87 2.37
N ALA A 137 33.93 -21.08 3.03
CA ALA A 137 33.08 -21.58 4.10
C ALA A 137 31.89 -22.39 3.57
N PRO A 138 31.27 -23.23 4.42
CA PRO A 138 30.08 -23.99 4.04
C PRO A 138 28.93 -23.10 3.55
N ALA A 139 28.17 -23.62 2.59
CA ALA A 139 26.99 -22.95 2.06
C ALA A 139 25.94 -22.64 3.15
N ILE A 140 25.17 -21.58 2.93
CA ILE A 140 24.11 -21.08 3.79
C ILE A 140 22.88 -21.98 3.67
N ASN A 141 22.35 -22.46 4.80
CA ASN A 141 21.18 -23.33 4.80
C ASN A 141 19.89 -22.51 4.82
N VAL A 142 18.97 -22.82 3.91
CA VAL A 142 17.62 -22.22 3.85
C VAL A 142 16.58 -23.34 3.95
N THR A 143 15.83 -23.36 5.05
CA THR A 143 14.90 -24.46 5.35
C THR A 143 13.55 -24.29 4.67
N GLU A 144 13.06 -23.05 4.58
CA GLU A 144 11.74 -22.75 4.04
C GLU A 144 11.78 -22.36 2.57
N GLU A 145 10.78 -22.80 1.81
CA GLU A 145 10.54 -22.29 0.47
C GLU A 145 10.05 -20.83 0.50
N GLY A 146 10.46 -20.03 -0.48
CA GLY A 146 9.89 -18.71 -0.71
C GLY A 146 10.60 -17.88 -1.78
N LEU A 147 10.06 -16.68 -1.99
CA LEU A 147 10.80 -15.59 -2.61
C LEU A 147 11.64 -14.92 -1.52
N TYR A 148 12.93 -14.74 -1.77
CA TYR A 148 13.85 -14.07 -0.88
C TYR A 148 14.40 -12.81 -1.55
N TYR A 149 14.67 -11.78 -0.75
CA TYR A 149 15.58 -10.72 -1.12
C TYR A 149 16.94 -11.02 -0.50
N ALA A 150 17.92 -11.28 -1.35
CA ALA A 150 19.31 -11.41 -0.98
C ALA A 150 19.99 -10.05 -1.06
N PHE A 151 20.65 -9.66 0.02
CA PHE A 151 21.48 -8.47 0.12
C PHE A 151 22.89 -8.91 0.52
N ALA A 152 23.91 -8.31 -0.10
CA ALA A 152 25.30 -8.52 0.26
C ALA A 152 26.08 -7.21 0.17
N ASN A 153 26.98 -6.99 1.13
CA ASN A 153 27.94 -5.90 1.11
C ASN A 153 29.35 -6.49 1.20
N THR A 154 30.08 -6.50 0.10
CA THR A 154 31.46 -7.01 0.04
C THR A 154 32.47 -6.07 0.69
N ASN A 155 32.08 -4.82 1.01
CA ASN A 155 32.94 -3.91 1.77
C ASN A 155 33.03 -4.28 3.25
N THR A 156 32.05 -5.01 3.78
CA THR A 156 31.93 -5.43 5.19
C THR A 156 31.78 -6.94 5.34
N ASP A 157 31.79 -7.66 4.22
CA ASP A 157 31.46 -9.08 4.12
C ASP A 157 30.10 -9.43 4.73
N LEU A 158 29.14 -8.52 4.81
CA LEU A 158 27.80 -8.84 5.34
C LEU A 158 26.93 -9.48 4.26
N PHE A 159 26.11 -10.46 4.63
CA PHE A 159 24.94 -10.87 3.85
C PHE A 159 23.66 -10.92 4.68
N VAL A 160 22.53 -10.73 4.00
CA VAL A 160 21.17 -10.91 4.54
C VAL A 160 20.31 -11.64 3.51
N LEU A 161 19.65 -12.71 3.92
CA LEU A 161 18.58 -13.38 3.19
C LEU A 161 17.26 -13.15 3.92
N MET A 162 16.38 -12.36 3.31
CA MET A 162 15.09 -12.00 3.87
C MET A 162 13.97 -12.61 3.04
N LYS A 163 13.17 -13.48 3.66
CA LYS A 163 11.96 -14.01 3.02
C LYS A 163 10.95 -12.88 2.81
N VAL A 164 10.44 -12.74 1.59
CA VAL A 164 9.50 -11.69 1.22
C VAL A 164 8.12 -11.98 1.81
N LYS A 165 7.62 -11.03 2.60
CA LYS A 165 6.27 -10.97 3.16
C LYS A 165 5.58 -9.69 2.69
N ALA A 166 4.89 -9.79 1.56
CA ALA A 166 4.24 -8.62 0.96
C ALA A 166 3.09 -8.11 1.85
N ASN A 167 3.01 -6.79 2.01
CA ASN A 167 1.89 -6.08 2.62
C ASN A 167 1.66 -4.73 1.95
N ILE A 168 0.47 -4.16 2.11
CA ILE A 168 0.10 -2.82 1.65
C ILE A 168 0.02 -1.88 2.86
N ILE A 169 0.60 -0.68 2.75
CA ILE A 169 0.70 0.30 3.84
C ILE A 169 0.60 1.72 3.30
N GLY A 170 0.03 2.64 4.05
CA GLY A 170 -0.02 4.08 3.72
C GLY A 170 -1.36 4.72 4.00
N ASP A 171 -1.50 6.02 3.76
CA ASP A 171 -2.70 6.81 4.10
C ASP A 171 -3.99 6.24 3.51
N ALA A 172 -3.89 5.51 2.40
CA ALA A 172 -5.03 4.83 1.81
C ALA A 172 -5.52 3.62 2.63
N THR A 173 -4.72 3.03 3.52
CA THR A 173 -5.10 1.83 4.30
C THR A 173 -5.69 2.19 5.67
N PRO A 174 -6.50 1.32 6.31
CA PRO A 174 -7.08 1.60 7.62
C PRO A 174 -6.05 1.82 8.73
N LEU A 175 -4.91 1.13 8.65
CA LEU A 175 -3.81 1.20 9.62
C LEU A 175 -2.77 2.28 9.27
N MET A 176 -3.00 3.02 8.19
CA MET A 176 -2.13 4.09 7.70
C MET A 176 -0.67 3.63 7.60
N TRP A 177 0.28 4.45 8.06
CA TRP A 177 1.70 4.15 8.12
C TRP A 177 2.14 3.40 9.39
N ALA A 178 1.20 3.05 10.28
CA ALA A 178 1.53 2.38 11.55
C ALA A 178 1.74 0.87 11.36
N ALA A 179 0.94 0.24 10.50
CA ALA A 179 1.02 -1.19 10.23
C ALA A 179 0.54 -1.54 8.81
N GLY A 180 1.09 -2.60 8.23
CA GLY A 180 0.71 -3.08 6.91
C GLY A 180 -0.46 -4.05 6.94
N THR A 181 -1.30 -4.02 5.91
CA THR A 181 -2.30 -5.06 5.64
C THR A 181 -1.64 -6.15 4.79
N ALA A 182 -1.60 -7.38 5.29
CA ALA A 182 -0.89 -8.48 4.65
C ALA A 182 -1.46 -8.83 3.26
N LEU A 183 -0.58 -9.20 2.33
CA LEU A 183 -0.92 -9.84 1.06
C LEU A 183 -0.37 -11.28 1.12
N PRO A 184 -1.19 -12.27 1.49
CA PRO A 184 -0.78 -13.67 1.56
C PRO A 184 -0.16 -14.16 0.26
N VAL A 185 0.79 -15.08 0.38
CA VAL A 185 1.35 -15.81 -0.77
C VAL A 185 0.23 -16.61 -1.41
N LYS A 186 0.01 -16.39 -2.71
CA LYS A 186 -0.91 -17.16 -3.54
C LYS A 186 -0.21 -18.29 -4.30
N SER A 187 0.97 -18.00 -4.86
CA SER A 187 1.79 -18.98 -5.56
C SER A 187 3.23 -18.51 -5.64
N ILE A 188 4.18 -19.44 -5.55
CA ILE A 188 5.61 -19.19 -5.74
C ILE A 188 6.17 -20.29 -6.64
N SER A 189 7.04 -19.91 -7.57
CA SER A 189 7.84 -20.79 -8.41
C SER A 189 9.18 -20.15 -8.70
N LYS A 190 10.05 -20.87 -9.43
CA LYS A 190 11.33 -20.33 -9.93
C LYS A 190 11.15 -19.07 -10.78
N ASP A 191 10.05 -18.99 -11.53
CA ASP A 191 9.82 -17.92 -12.50
C ASP A 191 9.05 -16.73 -11.93
N SER A 192 8.29 -16.93 -10.85
CA SER A 192 7.42 -15.87 -10.33
C SER A 192 6.97 -16.09 -8.88
N ALA A 193 6.61 -14.99 -8.23
CA ALA A 193 5.88 -15.02 -6.96
C ALA A 193 4.63 -14.15 -7.07
N VAL A 194 3.52 -14.62 -6.52
CA VAL A 194 2.24 -13.92 -6.52
C VAL A 194 1.74 -13.82 -5.08
N PHE A 195 1.46 -12.60 -4.67
CA PHE A 195 0.82 -12.26 -3.40
C PHE A 195 -0.57 -11.69 -3.69
N GLU A 196 -1.58 -12.10 -2.94
CA GLU A 196 -2.95 -11.68 -3.18
C GLU A 196 -3.71 -11.47 -1.87
N GLY A 197 -4.30 -10.29 -1.73
CA GLY A 197 -5.25 -9.97 -0.66
C GLY A 197 -6.63 -9.68 -1.25
N THR A 198 -7.68 -10.13 -0.55
CA THR A 198 -9.08 -9.85 -0.88
C THR A 198 -9.71 -8.97 0.20
N ASN A 199 -10.78 -8.27 -0.15
CA ASN A 199 -11.48 -7.33 0.75
C ASN A 199 -10.54 -6.30 1.41
N ILE A 200 -9.53 -5.85 0.67
CA ILE A 200 -8.60 -4.82 1.14
C ILE A 200 -9.32 -3.48 1.06
N ALA A 201 -9.64 -2.90 2.22
CA ALA A 201 -10.23 -1.56 2.29
C ALA A 201 -9.17 -0.51 1.94
N LEU A 202 -9.47 0.34 0.96
CA LEU A 202 -8.65 1.49 0.59
C LEU A 202 -9.51 2.75 0.56
N ARG A 203 -9.01 3.85 1.13
CA ARG A 203 -9.57 5.21 1.09
C ARG A 203 -9.17 5.91 -0.22
N ASP A 204 -10.01 6.81 -0.71
CA ASP A 204 -9.70 7.62 -1.89
C ASP A 204 -8.65 8.70 -1.61
N ALA A 205 -8.21 9.38 -2.67
CA ALA A 205 -7.32 10.54 -2.61
C ALA A 205 -6.04 10.39 -1.76
N ALA A 206 -5.55 9.16 -1.61
CA ALA A 206 -4.47 8.83 -0.68
C ALA A 206 -3.41 7.90 -1.30
N GLY A 207 -2.19 7.97 -0.76
CA GLY A 207 -1.05 7.16 -1.19
C GLY A 207 -0.87 5.88 -0.39
N TYR A 208 -0.28 4.86 -1.01
CA TYR A 208 0.18 3.63 -0.36
C TYR A 208 1.49 3.11 -0.97
N ARG A 209 2.08 2.09 -0.37
CA ARG A 209 3.26 1.36 -0.85
C ARG A 209 3.08 -0.13 -0.60
N TYR A 210 3.83 -0.96 -1.35
CA TYR A 210 3.97 -2.39 -1.04
C TYR A 210 5.25 -2.64 -0.30
N ARG A 211 5.20 -3.26 0.87
CA ARG A 211 6.37 -3.53 1.71
C ARG A 211 6.64 -5.02 1.74
N PHE A 212 7.91 -5.42 1.83
CA PHE A 212 8.32 -6.83 1.74
C PHE A 212 8.64 -7.49 3.08
N ASN A 213 8.53 -6.75 4.17
CA ASN A 213 8.77 -7.19 5.52
C ASN A 213 7.94 -6.30 6.48
N ASP A 214 8.01 -6.54 7.78
CA ASP A 214 7.43 -5.67 8.81
C ASP A 214 8.37 -4.56 9.32
N GLY A 215 9.43 -4.26 8.58
CA GLY A 215 10.32 -3.10 8.72
C GLY A 215 10.16 -2.09 7.58
N TRP A 216 11.01 -1.07 7.50
CA TRP A 216 10.98 -0.07 6.42
C TRP A 216 12.04 -0.28 5.34
N HIS A 217 13.15 -0.91 5.73
CA HIS A 217 14.33 -1.11 4.91
C HIS A 217 15.03 -2.42 5.31
N VAL A 218 15.85 -2.98 4.42
CA VAL A 218 16.95 -3.87 4.83
C VAL A 218 18.16 -2.98 5.07
N TYR A 219 18.82 -3.20 6.19
CA TYR A 219 19.89 -2.36 6.67
C TYR A 219 21.14 -3.21 6.87
N ASP A 220 22.28 -2.66 6.49
CA ASP A 220 23.59 -3.16 6.90
C ASP A 220 24.01 -2.42 8.19
N ASP A 221 23.99 -1.09 8.13
CA ASP A 221 24.20 -0.20 9.27
C ASP A 221 23.41 1.13 9.09
N LYS A 222 23.67 2.13 9.93
CA LYS A 222 23.04 3.47 9.80
C LYS A 222 23.45 4.23 8.52
N ASN A 223 24.52 3.79 7.84
CA ASN A 223 25.09 4.42 6.66
C ASN A 223 24.65 3.72 5.38
N LEU A 224 23.99 2.55 5.44
CA LEU A 224 23.52 1.85 4.25
C LEU A 224 22.10 1.31 4.46
N VAL A 225 21.18 1.96 3.77
CA VAL A 225 19.74 1.73 3.88
C VAL A 225 19.22 1.36 2.50
N THR A 226 18.71 0.14 2.34
CA THR A 226 18.09 -0.31 1.07
C THR A 226 16.62 0.10 1.02
N LEU A 227 16.04 0.27 -0.18
CA LEU A 227 14.59 0.31 -0.29
C LEU A 227 14.01 -1.10 -0.10
N SER A 228 13.07 -1.27 0.83
CA SER A 228 12.31 -2.52 0.99
C SER A 228 10.80 -2.35 0.77
N SER A 229 10.44 -1.35 -0.02
CA SER A 229 9.07 -1.13 -0.46
C SER A 229 8.97 -0.59 -1.88
N LEU A 230 7.90 -0.95 -2.56
CA LEU A 230 7.59 -0.50 -3.91
C LEU A 230 6.81 0.81 -3.88
N GLY A 231 7.15 1.66 -4.83
CA GLY A 231 6.50 2.92 -5.13
C GLY A 231 6.40 3.13 -6.64
N VAL A 232 6.13 4.36 -7.06
CA VAL A 232 6.13 4.79 -8.47
C VAL A 232 7.24 5.81 -8.73
N PRO A 233 7.58 6.12 -9.99
CA PRO A 233 8.56 7.15 -10.32
C PRO A 233 8.09 8.56 -9.92
N ASP A 234 6.82 8.87 -10.21
CA ASP A 234 6.20 10.17 -9.93
C ASP A 234 4.74 9.98 -9.50
N TYR A 235 4.37 10.57 -8.36
CA TYR A 235 3.02 10.43 -7.80
C TYR A 235 1.97 11.13 -8.65
N ALA A 236 2.27 12.32 -9.17
CA ALA A 236 1.32 13.13 -9.92
C ALA A 236 1.03 12.52 -11.29
N GLU A 237 2.05 12.03 -11.99
CA GLU A 237 1.88 11.32 -13.26
C GLU A 237 1.09 10.02 -13.08
N ALA A 238 1.40 9.22 -12.05
CA ALA A 238 0.63 8.02 -11.72
C ALA A 238 -0.83 8.38 -11.36
N TRP A 239 -1.03 9.51 -10.67
CA TRP A 239 -2.36 10.03 -10.36
C TRP A 239 -3.10 10.48 -11.61
N GLU A 240 -2.48 11.16 -12.57
CA GLU A 240 -3.20 11.58 -13.78
C GLU A 240 -3.51 10.39 -14.68
N THR A 241 -2.51 9.56 -14.98
CA THR A 241 -2.63 8.46 -15.95
C THR A 241 -3.40 7.24 -15.40
N GLY A 242 -3.38 7.02 -14.08
CA GLY A 242 -3.86 5.79 -13.47
C GLY A 242 -2.98 4.56 -13.74
N ILE A 243 -1.77 4.75 -14.29
CA ILE A 243 -0.80 3.69 -14.57
C ILE A 243 0.23 3.66 -13.44
N ASN A 244 0.29 2.53 -12.73
CA ASN A 244 1.26 2.31 -11.66
C ASN A 244 2.42 1.46 -12.16
N ASN A 245 3.50 2.10 -12.64
CA ASN A 245 4.75 1.41 -12.96
C ASN A 245 5.57 1.19 -11.67
N ILE A 246 5.29 0.10 -10.96
CA ILE A 246 5.83 -0.11 -9.62
C ILE A 246 7.27 -0.65 -9.63
N GLY A 247 8.09 -0.14 -8.74
CA GLY A 247 9.48 -0.56 -8.55
C GLY A 247 10.00 -0.15 -7.18
N LEU A 248 11.25 -0.47 -6.85
CA LEU A 248 11.93 0.02 -5.65
C LEU A 248 12.17 1.54 -5.81
N LEU A 249 11.13 2.33 -5.52
CA LEU A 249 11.03 3.76 -5.79
C LEU A 249 10.37 4.46 -4.61
N ILE A 250 10.64 5.75 -4.40
CA ILE A 250 10.28 6.45 -3.17
C ILE A 250 8.85 7.01 -3.20
N ALA A 251 8.34 7.42 -4.36
CA ALA A 251 7.03 8.04 -4.42
C ALA A 251 5.91 7.02 -4.15
N ASN A 252 4.87 7.46 -3.44
CA ASN A 252 3.73 6.61 -3.10
C ASN A 252 2.94 6.21 -4.35
N ILE A 253 2.23 5.10 -4.28
CA ILE A 253 1.27 4.66 -5.28
C ILE A 253 -0.08 5.34 -4.97
N PRO A 254 -0.70 6.06 -5.91
CA PRO A 254 -1.98 6.72 -5.67
C PRO A 254 -3.16 5.75 -5.65
N ASN A 255 -4.11 5.97 -4.74
CA ASN A 255 -5.42 5.34 -4.77
C ASN A 255 -6.52 6.36 -5.10
N LYS A 256 -7.22 6.13 -6.22
CA LYS A 256 -8.22 7.09 -6.76
C LYS A 256 -9.64 6.89 -6.24
N GLY A 257 -9.94 5.76 -5.62
CA GLY A 257 -11.32 5.43 -5.26
C GLY A 257 -11.38 4.68 -3.95
N GLU A 258 -12.34 5.06 -3.12
CA GLU A 258 -12.64 4.30 -1.92
C GLU A 258 -13.31 2.99 -2.29
N GLY A 259 -12.99 1.92 -1.57
CA GLY A 259 -13.68 0.65 -1.74
C GLY A 259 -12.95 -0.53 -1.12
N LEU A 260 -13.57 -1.69 -1.28
CA LEU A 260 -12.92 -2.98 -1.05
C LEU A 260 -12.30 -3.46 -2.35
N TYR A 261 -11.07 -3.94 -2.27
CA TYR A 261 -10.29 -4.36 -3.43
C TYR A 261 -9.78 -5.79 -3.28
N THR A 262 -9.70 -6.49 -4.40
CA THR A 262 -8.76 -7.60 -4.57
C THR A 262 -7.48 -7.04 -5.18
N VAL A 263 -6.37 -7.20 -4.46
CA VAL A 263 -5.05 -6.69 -4.84
C VAL A 263 -4.13 -7.88 -5.08
N ARG A 264 -3.55 -7.95 -6.27
CA ARG A 264 -2.55 -8.96 -6.65
C ARG A 264 -1.23 -8.28 -6.99
N LEU A 265 -0.17 -8.65 -6.28
CA LEU A 265 1.19 -8.23 -6.54
C LEU A 265 1.97 -9.42 -7.11
N LYS A 266 2.58 -9.25 -8.29
CA LYS A 266 3.34 -10.32 -8.96
C LYS A 266 4.78 -9.87 -9.24
N TYR A 267 5.74 -10.69 -8.83
CA TYR A 267 7.12 -10.63 -9.25
C TYR A 267 7.37 -11.55 -10.45
N ASN A 268 8.13 -11.08 -11.43
CA ASN A 268 8.62 -11.87 -12.57
C ASN A 268 10.15 -11.97 -12.49
N ALA A 269 10.68 -13.18 -12.36
CA ALA A 269 12.11 -13.42 -12.20
C ALA A 269 12.90 -13.12 -13.48
N ALA A 270 12.34 -13.42 -14.67
CA ALA A 270 13.03 -13.23 -15.94
C ALA A 270 13.33 -11.76 -16.25
N THR A 271 12.43 -10.87 -15.85
CA THR A 271 12.58 -9.41 -16.06
C THR A 271 13.00 -8.66 -14.80
N ASN A 272 13.01 -9.34 -13.65
CA ASN A 272 13.20 -8.74 -12.33
C ASN A 272 12.24 -7.56 -12.03
N THR A 273 10.99 -7.66 -12.51
CA THR A 273 9.99 -6.58 -12.38
C THR A 273 8.80 -6.99 -11.51
N TRP A 274 8.18 -5.99 -10.90
CA TRP A 274 6.93 -6.13 -10.14
C TRP A 274 5.76 -5.57 -10.93
N THR A 275 4.59 -6.18 -10.78
CA THR A 275 3.34 -5.71 -11.37
C THR A 275 2.20 -5.78 -10.37
N GLU A 276 1.34 -4.77 -10.39
CA GLU A 276 0.10 -4.72 -9.60
C GLU A 276 -1.11 -5.01 -10.51
N LYS A 277 -2.06 -5.77 -9.98
CA LYS A 277 -3.43 -5.79 -10.46
C LYS A 277 -4.38 -5.52 -9.28
N LYS A 278 -5.08 -4.39 -9.35
CA LYS A 278 -6.03 -3.95 -8.33
C LYS A 278 -7.43 -3.88 -8.94
N ILE A 279 -8.38 -4.64 -8.37
CA ILE A 279 -9.77 -4.71 -8.84
C ILE A 279 -10.68 -4.32 -7.68
N LYS A 280 -11.54 -3.31 -7.87
CA LYS A 280 -12.58 -2.96 -6.89
C LYS A 280 -13.62 -4.09 -6.86
N THR A 281 -13.84 -4.65 -5.68
CA THR A 281 -14.78 -5.76 -5.44
C THR A 281 -15.94 -5.38 -4.54
N GLY A 282 -15.92 -4.19 -3.94
CA GLY A 282 -17.02 -3.69 -3.12
C GLY A 282 -16.78 -2.26 -2.63
N ILE A 283 -17.62 -1.85 -1.69
CA ILE A 283 -17.58 -0.56 -1.00
C ILE A 283 -17.12 -0.76 0.44
N VAL A 284 -16.45 0.23 1.03
CA VAL A 284 -16.20 0.23 2.47
C VAL A 284 -17.50 0.67 3.14
N VAL A 285 -18.11 -0.23 3.91
CA VAL A 285 -19.33 0.08 4.66
C VAL A 285 -18.91 0.58 6.05
N LYS A 286 -19.29 1.81 6.39
CA LYS A 286 -19.05 2.35 7.74
C LYS A 286 -19.96 1.62 8.72
N ASP A 287 -19.39 1.08 9.79
CA ASP A 287 -20.18 0.43 10.82
C ASP A 287 -20.68 1.45 11.84
N TYR A 288 -22.00 1.63 11.92
CA TYR A 288 -22.66 2.51 12.89
C TYR A 288 -23.20 1.76 14.12
N SER A 289 -22.85 0.48 14.33
CA SER A 289 -23.43 -0.34 15.43
C SER A 289 -23.19 0.26 16.81
N GLU A 290 -22.08 0.99 16.99
CA GLU A 290 -21.74 1.65 18.25
C GLU A 290 -22.03 3.16 18.24
N THR A 291 -22.65 3.68 17.18
CA THR A 291 -22.94 5.11 17.05
C THR A 291 -24.21 5.46 17.84
N GLN A 292 -24.07 6.22 18.92
CA GLN A 292 -25.22 6.72 19.64
C GLN A 292 -25.77 7.98 18.95
N MET A 293 -27.06 7.98 18.65
CA MET A 293 -27.77 9.16 18.13
C MET A 293 -28.87 9.56 19.11
N GLY A 294 -29.19 10.84 19.14
CA GLY A 294 -30.31 11.39 19.90
C GLY A 294 -30.73 12.71 19.28
N LEU A 295 -31.89 13.21 19.71
CA LEU A 295 -32.33 14.55 19.34
C LEU A 295 -31.50 15.57 20.14
N PHE A 296 -31.17 16.68 19.50
CA PHE A 296 -30.43 17.78 20.10
C PHE A 296 -31.08 19.09 19.70
N GLY A 297 -31.57 19.86 20.67
CA GLY A 297 -32.30 21.08 20.39
C GLY A 297 -32.93 21.71 21.61
N ASN A 298 -34.02 22.45 21.40
CA ASN A 298 -34.88 22.99 22.45
C ASN A 298 -36.36 22.58 22.28
N ALA A 299 -36.62 21.57 21.45
CA ALA A 299 -37.97 21.11 21.12
C ALA A 299 -38.53 20.03 22.06
N TYR A 300 -37.86 19.71 23.17
CA TYR A 300 -38.31 18.70 24.12
C TYR A 300 -37.86 19.06 25.54
N LEU A 301 -38.44 18.34 26.50
CA LEU A 301 -38.09 18.46 27.91
C LEU A 301 -36.99 17.46 28.28
N THR A 302 -35.97 17.90 29.01
CA THR A 302 -34.91 17.03 29.59
C THR A 302 -35.28 16.53 30.98
N ALA A 303 -36.18 17.24 31.66
CA ALA A 303 -36.86 16.85 32.90
C ALA A 303 -38.26 17.49 32.92
N PRO A 304 -39.20 17.08 33.81
CA PRO A 304 -40.60 17.51 33.76
C PRO A 304 -40.86 19.02 33.65
N GLU A 305 -39.92 19.86 34.08
CA GLU A 305 -40.03 21.33 33.98
C GLU A 305 -38.82 21.97 33.25
N ASP A 306 -37.85 21.18 32.79
CA ASP A 306 -36.64 21.69 32.14
C ASP A 306 -36.70 21.47 30.63
N THR A 307 -36.72 22.57 29.87
CA THR A 307 -36.59 22.51 28.41
C THR A 307 -35.11 22.36 28.03
N ALA A 308 -34.84 21.53 27.03
CA ALA A 308 -33.50 21.44 26.45
C ALA A 308 -33.02 22.82 25.95
N ALA A 309 -31.72 23.11 26.09
CA ALA A 309 -31.15 24.43 25.86
C ALA A 309 -29.92 24.40 24.94
N TRP A 310 -29.85 23.40 24.03
CA TRP A 310 -28.71 23.20 23.14
C TRP A 310 -27.37 22.98 23.89
N GLU A 311 -27.40 22.45 25.13
CA GLU A 311 -26.19 22.17 25.90
C GLU A 311 -25.54 20.85 25.46
N VAL A 312 -24.41 20.98 24.77
CA VAL A 312 -23.60 19.87 24.23
C VAL A 312 -23.27 18.84 25.30
N GLY A 313 -23.46 17.56 24.95
CA GLY A 313 -23.15 16.41 25.82
C GLY A 313 -24.05 16.27 27.04
N LYS A 314 -25.06 17.15 27.19
CA LYS A 314 -26.01 17.14 28.31
C LYS A 314 -27.46 17.02 27.86
N ASP A 315 -27.84 17.71 26.79
CA ASP A 315 -29.24 17.80 26.37
C ASP A 315 -29.65 16.78 25.30
N GLY A 316 -28.86 15.73 25.07
CA GLY A 316 -29.21 14.67 24.10
C GLY A 316 -30.43 13.87 24.55
N TYR A 317 -31.55 13.97 23.82
CA TYR A 317 -32.72 13.16 24.09
C TYR A 317 -32.46 11.70 23.72
N ASP A 318 -32.65 10.82 24.70
CA ASP A 318 -32.67 9.35 24.54
C ASP A 318 -31.57 8.81 23.62
N LEU A 319 -30.31 9.09 23.98
CA LEU A 319 -29.13 8.63 23.26
C LEU A 319 -29.03 7.09 23.29
N HIS A 320 -29.17 6.45 22.13
CA HIS A 320 -29.04 5.00 22.01
C HIS A 320 -28.37 4.57 20.69
N THR A 321 -27.88 3.33 20.66
CA THR A 321 -27.31 2.70 19.45
C THR A 321 -28.40 2.12 18.57
N PRO A 322 -28.19 2.03 17.25
CA PRO A 322 -29.23 1.59 16.32
C PRO A 322 -29.53 0.10 16.42
N GLU A 323 -30.71 -0.31 15.96
CA GLU A 323 -30.93 -1.67 15.47
C GLU A 323 -30.29 -1.83 14.08
N LYS A 324 -29.49 -2.89 13.91
CA LYS A 324 -28.80 -3.19 12.65
C LYS A 324 -29.51 -4.31 11.88
N ASN A 325 -29.89 -4.03 10.64
CA ASN A 325 -30.36 -5.04 9.68
C ASN A 325 -29.58 -4.93 8.37
N GLY A 326 -28.60 -5.82 8.16
CA GLY A 326 -27.67 -5.73 7.05
C GLY A 326 -26.82 -4.45 7.12
N ASN A 327 -26.92 -3.59 6.12
CA ASN A 327 -26.24 -2.28 6.06
C ASN A 327 -27.13 -1.12 6.55
N ILE A 328 -28.35 -1.40 7.00
CA ILE A 328 -29.29 -0.39 7.48
C ILE A 328 -29.21 -0.33 9.01
N TYR A 329 -29.00 0.88 9.52
CA TYR A 329 -28.95 1.22 10.94
C TYR A 329 -30.14 2.09 11.26
N THR A 330 -30.98 1.65 12.21
CA THR A 330 -32.25 2.29 12.56
C THR A 330 -32.22 2.78 14.00
N TRP A 331 -32.51 4.06 14.21
CA TRP A 331 -32.77 4.64 15.53
C TRP A 331 -34.24 5.04 15.59
N GLU A 332 -34.88 4.80 16.74
CA GLU A 332 -36.30 5.08 16.94
C GLU A 332 -36.52 5.84 18.23
N TRP A 333 -37.27 6.93 18.17
CA TRP A 333 -37.65 7.73 19.32
C TRP A 333 -39.16 7.86 19.39
N THR A 334 -39.70 7.90 20.60
CA THR A 334 -41.05 8.42 20.86
C THR A 334 -40.90 9.61 21.78
N VAL A 335 -41.24 10.80 21.31
CA VAL A 335 -40.90 12.06 22.00
C VAL A 335 -42.06 13.05 21.96
N ASP A 336 -42.28 13.72 23.08
CA ASP A 336 -43.18 14.88 23.17
C ASP A 336 -42.43 16.12 22.70
N LEU A 337 -42.81 16.63 21.53
CA LEU A 337 -42.23 17.83 20.93
C LEU A 337 -43.04 19.08 21.28
N LEU A 338 -42.30 20.15 21.59
CA LEU A 338 -42.81 21.47 21.92
C LEU A 338 -42.92 22.31 20.64
N GLU A 339 -44.07 22.95 20.46
CA GLU A 339 -44.35 23.93 19.39
C GLU A 339 -43.39 25.13 19.46
N ASP A 340 -43.13 25.75 18.32
CA ASP A 340 -42.25 26.91 18.15
C ASP A 340 -40.79 26.66 18.57
N ARG A 341 -40.29 25.44 18.34
CA ARG A 341 -38.94 25.01 18.75
C ARG A 341 -38.26 24.19 17.67
N GLU A 342 -36.95 24.05 17.82
CA GLU A 342 -36.08 23.42 16.83
C GLU A 342 -35.24 22.29 17.42
N PHE A 343 -34.91 21.31 16.59
CA PHE A 343 -33.95 20.26 16.92
C PHE A 343 -33.26 19.70 15.66
N ILE A 344 -32.20 18.92 15.90
CA ILE A 344 -31.49 18.10 14.92
C ILE A 344 -31.19 16.72 15.52
N PHE A 345 -30.59 15.82 14.74
CA PHE A 345 -30.01 14.58 15.27
C PHE A 345 -28.49 14.69 15.31
N LEU A 346 -27.91 14.36 16.47
CA LEU A 346 -26.49 14.54 16.71
C LEU A 346 -25.86 13.32 17.38
N GLN A 347 -24.73 12.87 16.83
CA GLN A 347 -23.97 11.75 17.39
C GLN A 347 -23.38 12.13 18.76
N ASP A 348 -23.69 11.30 19.77
CA ASP A 348 -23.33 11.48 21.18
C ASP A 348 -23.70 12.88 21.72
N ALA A 349 -24.73 13.51 21.16
CA ALA A 349 -25.13 14.90 21.45
C ALA A 349 -23.97 15.90 21.44
N THR A 350 -22.96 15.68 20.58
CA THR A 350 -21.73 16.47 20.54
C THR A 350 -21.37 16.94 19.14
N TRP A 351 -21.05 18.23 19.00
CA TRP A 351 -20.54 18.80 17.75
C TRP A 351 -19.11 18.31 17.46
N GLY A 352 -18.76 18.14 16.19
CA GLY A 352 -17.36 17.94 15.80
C GLY A 352 -17.18 17.24 14.45
N ASP A 353 -16.00 17.43 13.87
CA ASP A 353 -15.62 16.83 12.59
C ASP A 353 -15.63 15.30 12.67
N GLY A 354 -16.21 14.65 11.66
CA GLY A 354 -16.31 13.19 11.56
C GLY A 354 -17.44 12.55 12.34
N ARG A 355 -18.23 13.33 13.09
CA ARG A 355 -19.46 12.88 13.76
C ARG A 355 -20.66 13.00 12.84
N LEU A 356 -21.66 12.13 13.02
CA LEU A 356 -22.94 12.29 12.34
C LEU A 356 -23.71 13.49 12.91
N GLN A 357 -24.13 14.37 12.01
CA GLN A 357 -25.05 15.47 12.25
C GLN A 357 -26.09 15.42 11.13
N ILE A 358 -27.36 15.43 11.48
CA ILE A 358 -28.46 15.37 10.52
C ILE A 358 -29.46 16.49 10.86
N ASP A 359 -29.48 17.49 10.00
CA ASP A 359 -30.48 18.54 9.95
C ASP A 359 -31.56 18.18 8.92
N TYR A 360 -32.50 19.09 8.64
CA TYR A 360 -33.62 18.86 7.73
C TYR A 360 -33.17 18.51 6.31
N LEU A 361 -32.06 19.08 5.82
CA LEU A 361 -31.52 18.75 4.49
C LEU A 361 -30.60 17.53 4.48
N GLY A 362 -30.19 17.06 5.66
CA GLY A 362 -29.28 15.93 5.84
C GLY A 362 -29.87 14.55 5.56
N ALA A 363 -31.19 14.46 5.33
CA ALA A 363 -31.93 13.23 5.06
C ALA A 363 -33.14 13.48 4.13
N ALA A 364 -33.67 12.40 3.55
CA ALA A 364 -35.01 12.41 2.98
C ALA A 364 -36.04 12.37 4.12
N ASN A 365 -36.95 13.33 4.17
CA ASN A 365 -37.98 13.42 5.22
C ASN A 365 -39.31 12.88 4.71
N GLU A 366 -39.92 12.00 5.49
CA GLU A 366 -41.16 11.28 5.17
C GLU A 366 -42.10 11.24 6.40
N GLY A 367 -43.35 10.86 6.19
CA GLY A 367 -44.33 10.59 7.26
C GLY A 367 -45.44 11.63 7.38
N GLU A 368 -46.53 11.27 8.08
CA GLU A 368 -47.74 12.09 8.18
C GLU A 368 -47.47 13.48 8.76
N ALA A 369 -46.55 13.59 9.73
CA ALA A 369 -46.21 14.88 10.33
C ALA A 369 -45.46 15.82 9.38
N ILE A 370 -44.72 15.29 8.40
CA ILE A 370 -44.12 16.08 7.31
C ILE A 370 -45.21 16.53 6.32
N ASP A 371 -46.08 15.60 5.90
CA ASP A 371 -47.12 15.86 4.91
C ASP A 371 -48.16 16.88 5.41
N ASN A 372 -48.50 16.85 6.71
CA ASN A 372 -49.43 17.77 7.34
C ASN A 372 -48.79 19.12 7.73
N GLY A 373 -47.46 19.23 7.63
CA GLY A 373 -46.72 20.45 8.00
C GLY A 373 -46.56 20.64 9.50
N ASP A 374 -46.66 19.57 10.30
CA ASP A 374 -46.41 19.62 11.75
C ASP A 374 -44.91 19.75 12.05
N ILE A 375 -44.08 19.17 11.19
CA ILE A 375 -42.62 19.30 11.22
C ILE A 375 -42.17 19.86 9.88
N VAL A 376 -41.45 20.99 9.91
CA VAL A 376 -41.00 21.70 8.71
C VAL A 376 -39.53 22.10 8.79
N ASP A 377 -38.97 22.53 7.67
CA ASP A 377 -37.65 23.17 7.65
C ASP A 377 -37.75 24.53 8.37
N ALA A 378 -36.96 24.74 9.41
CA ALA A 378 -36.97 25.97 10.20
C ALA A 378 -36.75 27.24 9.34
N THR A 379 -36.03 27.15 8.23
CA THR A 379 -35.83 28.30 7.33
C THR A 379 -37.11 28.77 6.64
N THR A 380 -38.12 27.91 6.52
CA THR A 380 -39.43 28.26 5.94
C THR A 380 -40.28 29.13 6.87
N VAL A 381 -39.99 29.10 8.17
CA VAL A 381 -40.65 29.90 9.22
C VAL A 381 -39.74 31.00 9.80
N GLY A 382 -38.58 31.26 9.16
CA GLY A 382 -37.67 32.35 9.50
C GLY A 382 -36.50 31.98 10.41
N GLY A 383 -36.27 30.69 10.66
CA GLY A 383 -35.08 30.17 11.30
C GLY A 383 -33.81 30.38 10.47
N GLN A 384 -32.65 30.45 11.13
CA GLN A 384 -31.36 30.71 10.47
C GLN A 384 -30.76 29.45 9.80
N TYR A 385 -31.05 28.27 10.35
CA TYR A 385 -30.48 26.99 9.94
C TYR A 385 -31.58 26.05 9.48
N HIS A 386 -31.23 25.04 8.69
CA HIS A 386 -32.15 24.00 8.21
C HIS A 386 -32.46 22.97 9.30
N ASN A 387 -32.79 23.40 10.52
CA ASN A 387 -33.18 22.50 11.60
C ASN A 387 -34.60 21.96 11.36
N TYR A 388 -34.96 20.90 12.07
CA TYR A 388 -36.36 20.49 12.16
C TYR A 388 -37.07 21.47 13.09
N PHE A 389 -38.13 22.13 12.60
CA PHE A 389 -38.98 23.01 13.36
C PHE A 389 -40.33 22.35 13.64
N VAL A 390 -40.81 22.50 14.86
CA VAL A 390 -42.09 21.93 15.32
C VAL A 390 -43.18 23.00 15.23
N GLU A 391 -43.99 22.92 14.19
CA GLU A 391 -45.12 23.84 13.96
C GLU A 391 -46.30 23.49 14.86
N ASN A 392 -46.55 22.20 15.10
CA ASN A 392 -47.60 21.73 16.00
C ASN A 392 -46.97 20.86 17.08
N LYS A 393 -47.28 21.13 18.35
CA LYS A 393 -46.85 20.24 19.45
C LYS A 393 -47.56 18.89 19.36
N GLY A 394 -46.88 17.85 19.80
CA GLY A 394 -47.45 16.51 19.83
C GLY A 394 -46.45 15.47 20.29
N THR A 395 -46.93 14.25 20.50
CA THR A 395 -46.08 13.08 20.67
C THR A 395 -45.82 12.50 19.28
N TYR A 396 -44.55 12.29 18.93
CA TYR A 396 -44.14 11.79 17.62
C TYR A 396 -43.33 10.51 17.77
N VAL A 397 -43.58 9.56 16.87
CA VAL A 397 -42.70 8.43 16.60
C VAL A 397 -41.76 8.84 15.46
N ILE A 398 -40.47 8.85 15.75
CA ILE A 398 -39.43 9.32 14.84
C ILE A 398 -38.50 8.16 14.54
N THR A 399 -38.30 7.86 13.26
CA THR A 399 -37.39 6.78 12.82
C THR A 399 -36.32 7.35 11.91
N LEU A 400 -35.05 7.30 12.33
CA LEU A 400 -33.89 7.57 11.48
C LEU A 400 -33.33 6.26 10.93
N LYS A 401 -33.22 6.17 9.61
CA LYS A 401 -32.52 5.07 8.92
C LYS A 401 -31.31 5.59 8.17
N VAL A 402 -30.17 4.95 8.40
CA VAL A 402 -28.92 5.17 7.64
C VAL A 402 -28.56 3.89 6.91
N ASP A 403 -28.55 3.94 5.57
CA ASP A 403 -27.97 2.88 4.75
C ASP A 403 -26.47 3.14 4.57
N ALA A 404 -25.66 2.40 5.32
CA ALA A 404 -24.21 2.54 5.29
C ALA A 404 -23.57 2.12 3.96
N ALA A 405 -24.30 1.42 3.08
CA ALA A 405 -23.81 1.07 1.76
C ALA A 405 -23.90 2.22 0.77
N THR A 406 -24.97 3.00 0.82
CA THR A 406 -25.22 4.12 -0.11
C THR A 406 -24.92 5.48 0.50
N GLY A 407 -24.81 5.55 1.83
CA GLY A 407 -24.80 6.80 2.58
C GLY A 407 -26.19 7.46 2.67
N GLY A 408 -27.23 6.83 2.12
CA GLY A 408 -28.60 7.32 2.15
C GLY A 408 -29.13 7.43 3.57
N ARG A 409 -29.88 8.50 3.83
CA ARG A 409 -30.51 8.76 5.12
C ARG A 409 -31.98 9.10 4.90
N THR A 410 -32.85 8.46 5.67
CA THR A 410 -34.28 8.74 5.68
C THR A 410 -34.70 8.97 7.11
N ILE A 411 -35.52 9.99 7.35
CA ILE A 411 -36.18 10.22 8.63
C ILE A 411 -37.68 10.21 8.40
N THR A 412 -38.39 9.40 9.16
CA THR A 412 -39.85 9.33 9.16
C THR A 412 -40.40 9.95 10.44
N PHE A 413 -41.41 10.81 10.32
CA PHE A 413 -42.14 11.41 11.44
C PHE A 413 -43.61 11.02 11.38
N GLU A 414 -44.07 10.23 12.35
CA GLU A 414 -45.48 9.88 12.50
C GLU A 414 -46.03 10.44 13.81
N PRO A 415 -47.25 11.00 13.84
CA PRO A 415 -47.95 11.24 15.10
C PRO A 415 -48.09 9.93 15.89
N ALA A 416 -47.85 9.96 17.19
CA ALA A 416 -48.09 8.80 18.03
C ALA A 416 -49.62 8.54 18.15
N PRO A 417 -50.05 7.26 18.15
CA PRO A 417 -51.46 6.88 18.13
C PRO A 417 -52.25 7.21 19.41
#